data_AF-A9NPG6-F1
#
_entry.id   AF-A9NPG6-F1
#
_cell.length_a   1.000
_cell.length_b   1.000
_cell.length_c   1.000
_cell.angle_alpha   90.00
_cell.angle_beta   90.00
_cell.angle_gamma   90.00
#
_symmetry.space_group_name_H-M   'P 1'
#
loop_
_entity.id
_entity.type
_entity.pdbx_description
1 polymer ?
#
loop_
_entity_poly.entity_id
_entity_poly.type
_entity_poly.pdbx_seq_one_letter_code
_entity_poly.pdbx_strand_id
1 'polypeptide(L)'
;MGSPSYAFSTSSSSSSVITNRNPQNQHIEQQQARRRFLFSRWSSGLASFSGGTPCPRISSTFSGQRLHLPASLWVSARGSRKSIPVTMMSKPVIQFIQGTNEQSIPDVKLTKSRDGTIGMATFSFDQPSVFDSSRELGDITGLYMIDEEGVLQSVDVNAKFVNGKPSTIEARYIMRSPPEWDRFMRFMERYSNENGLQFIKK
;
A
#
# COMPACT_ATOMS: atom_id res chain seq x y z
N MET A 1 43.01 -34.91 70.54
CA MET A 1 41.92 -35.39 69.65
C MET A 1 40.65 -34.67 70.06
N GLY A 2 40.03 -33.92 69.14
CA GLY A 2 38.80 -33.17 69.41
C GLY A 2 38.73 -31.83 68.68
N SER A 3 38.55 -31.85 67.36
CA SER A 3 37.74 -30.83 66.68
C SER A 3 36.25 -31.14 66.98
N PRO A 4 35.23 -30.28 66.69
CA PRO A 4 35.23 -29.04 65.89
C PRO A 4 34.32 -27.91 66.46
N SER A 5 34.27 -26.75 65.80
CA SER A 5 32.99 -26.16 65.31
C SER A 5 33.21 -24.75 64.75
N TYR A 6 32.81 -24.60 63.49
CA TYR A 6 32.78 -23.36 62.74
C TYR A 6 31.38 -22.73 62.88
N ALA A 7 31.31 -21.43 63.10
CA ALA A 7 30.08 -20.66 62.91
C ALA A 7 30.42 -19.37 62.15
N PHE A 8 30.20 -19.40 60.83
CA PHE A 8 30.16 -18.19 60.01
C PHE A 8 28.76 -17.58 60.17
N SER A 9 28.70 -16.33 60.63
CA SER A 9 27.48 -15.51 60.58
C SER A 9 27.28 -15.03 59.15
N THR A 10 26.19 -15.44 58.50
CA THR A 10 25.75 -14.85 57.24
C THR A 10 24.73 -13.75 57.54
N SER A 11 25.10 -12.50 57.27
CA SER A 11 24.17 -11.37 57.28
C SER A 11 23.35 -11.40 56.00
N SER A 12 22.09 -11.84 56.12
CA SER A 12 21.07 -11.71 55.07
C SER A 12 20.73 -10.23 54.88
N SER A 13 21.25 -9.61 53.82
CA SER A 13 20.76 -8.31 53.35
C SER A 13 19.62 -8.55 52.36
N SER A 14 18.40 -8.52 52.89
CA SER A 14 17.18 -8.39 52.08
C SER A 14 17.18 -7.02 51.40
N SER A 15 17.62 -6.99 50.14
CA SER A 15 17.38 -5.85 49.25
C SER A 15 16.11 -6.13 48.46
N SER A 16 15.00 -5.60 48.97
CA SER A 16 13.73 -5.50 48.28
C SER A 16 13.91 -4.69 47.00
N VAL A 17 13.89 -5.38 45.85
CA VAL A 17 13.80 -4.76 44.54
C VAL A 17 12.39 -4.20 44.38
N ILE A 18 12.29 -2.88 44.57
CA ILE A 18 11.11 -2.09 44.25
C ILE A 18 10.94 -2.16 42.73
N THR A 19 10.05 -3.02 42.26
CA THR A 19 9.58 -2.99 40.87
C THR A 19 8.82 -1.69 40.66
N ASN A 20 9.43 -0.75 39.95
CA ASN A 20 8.77 0.46 39.49
C ASN A 20 7.79 0.08 38.36
N ARG A 21 6.58 -0.35 38.75
CA ARG A 21 5.47 -0.56 37.84
C ARG A 21 4.84 0.80 37.57
N ASN A 22 5.12 1.35 36.39
CA ASN A 22 4.36 2.46 35.82
C ASN A 22 2.90 1.98 35.57
N PRO A 23 1.88 2.57 36.20
CA PRO A 23 0.49 2.13 36.04
C PRO A 23 -0.19 2.64 34.76
N GLN A 24 0.51 3.36 33.86
CA GLN A 24 -0.11 3.89 32.64
C GLN A 24 -0.15 2.96 31.42
N ASN A 25 0.42 1.74 31.51
CA ASN A 25 0.46 0.81 30.37
C ASN A 25 -0.67 -0.24 30.33
N GLN A 26 -1.76 -0.07 31.08
CA GLN A 26 -2.88 -1.03 31.05
C GLN A 26 -4.02 -0.69 30.08
N HIS A 27 -3.96 0.43 29.34
CA HIS A 27 -5.10 0.86 28.51
C HIS A 27 -4.97 0.50 27.02
N ILE A 28 -3.83 0.03 26.54
CA ILE A 28 -3.62 -0.25 25.09
C ILE A 28 -3.72 -1.75 24.76
N GLU A 29 -3.63 -2.64 25.76
CA GLU A 29 -3.69 -4.10 25.58
C GLU A 29 -5.10 -4.70 25.82
N GLN A 30 -6.18 -3.93 25.69
CA GLN A 30 -7.56 -4.48 25.75
C GLN A 30 -8.40 -4.30 24.48
N GLN A 31 -7.86 -3.71 23.41
CA GLN A 31 -8.64 -3.47 22.18
C GLN A 31 -8.36 -4.45 21.02
N GLN A 32 -7.48 -5.43 21.17
CA GLN A 32 -7.19 -6.41 20.10
C GLN A 32 -7.88 -7.77 20.26
N ALA A 33 -8.69 -7.99 21.29
CA ALA A 33 -9.36 -9.27 21.52
C ALA A 33 -10.89 -9.12 21.58
N ARG A 34 -11.56 -8.78 20.46
CA ARG A 34 -13.00 -9.05 20.24
C ARG A 34 -13.53 -8.58 18.87
N ARG A 35 -13.10 -9.19 17.76
CA ARG A 35 -13.92 -9.27 16.53
C ARG A 35 -13.76 -10.63 15.85
N ARG A 36 -14.20 -11.69 16.55
CA ARG A 36 -14.68 -12.92 15.91
C ARG A 36 -16.17 -13.03 16.23
N PHE A 37 -16.99 -12.60 15.28
CA PHE A 37 -18.40 -13.01 15.12
C PHE A 37 -18.60 -13.01 13.60
N LEU A 38 -18.49 -14.19 12.98
CA LEU A 38 -19.64 -15.02 12.61
C LEU A 38 -20.59 -14.25 11.69
N PHE A 39 -20.30 -14.22 10.39
CA PHE A 39 -21.36 -14.14 9.40
C PHE A 39 -21.79 -15.56 9.05
N SER A 40 -22.91 -15.90 9.66
CA SER A 40 -23.82 -16.97 9.29
C SER A 40 -24.14 -16.97 7.80
N ARG A 41 -23.90 -18.11 7.16
CA ARG A 41 -24.89 -18.92 6.43
C ARG A 41 -26.08 -18.12 5.87
N TRP A 42 -26.07 -17.91 4.56
CA TRP A 42 -27.30 -17.87 3.78
C TRP A 42 -27.19 -18.92 2.67
N SER A 43 -28.12 -19.87 2.70
CA SER A 43 -28.31 -20.96 1.75
C SER A 43 -29.36 -20.56 0.71
N SER A 44 -29.31 -21.21 -0.46
CA SER A 44 -30.27 -21.22 -1.58
C SER A 44 -29.98 -20.21 -2.72
N GLY A 45 -30.08 -20.57 -4.00
CA GLY A 45 -30.76 -21.72 -4.59
C GLY A 45 -30.22 -22.14 -5.95
N LEU A 46 -30.51 -23.39 -6.28
CA LEU A 46 -30.36 -24.03 -7.57
C LEU A 46 -31.46 -23.51 -8.51
N ALA A 47 -31.11 -23.26 -9.77
CA ALA A 47 -32.07 -23.29 -10.87
C ALA A 47 -31.35 -23.81 -12.12
N SER A 48 -31.63 -25.08 -12.43
CA SER A 48 -31.44 -25.67 -13.75
C SER A 48 -32.60 -25.22 -14.64
N PHE A 49 -32.31 -24.72 -15.84
CA PHE A 49 -33.25 -24.85 -16.96
C PHE A 49 -32.49 -25.11 -18.27
N SER A 50 -32.99 -26.15 -18.92
CA SER A 50 -32.64 -26.76 -20.19
C SER A 50 -33.17 -25.98 -21.41
N GLY A 51 -32.54 -26.23 -22.56
CA GLY A 51 -33.06 -25.91 -23.90
C GLY A 51 -32.10 -24.98 -24.65
N GLY A 52 -31.64 -25.24 -25.86
CA GLY A 52 -32.11 -26.15 -26.88
C GLY A 52 -31.92 -25.46 -28.24
N THR A 53 -30.96 -25.95 -29.03
CA THR A 53 -30.91 -25.95 -30.51
C THR A 53 -30.58 -24.65 -31.30
N PRO A 54 -30.05 -24.81 -32.55
CA PRO A 54 -29.00 -23.99 -33.16
C PRO A 54 -29.53 -23.02 -34.23
N CYS A 55 -28.76 -21.97 -34.54
CA CYS A 55 -29.02 -21.09 -35.68
C CYS A 55 -27.94 -21.26 -36.78
N PRO A 56 -28.33 -21.15 -38.06
CA PRO A 56 -27.55 -21.68 -39.17
C PRO A 56 -26.56 -20.68 -39.77
N ARG A 57 -25.65 -21.29 -40.53
CA ARG A 57 -24.57 -20.74 -41.34
C ARG A 57 -25.13 -19.84 -42.45
N ILE A 58 -24.72 -18.57 -42.47
CA ILE A 58 -24.91 -17.68 -43.63
C ILE A 58 -23.68 -17.86 -44.55
N SER A 59 -23.88 -18.54 -45.66
CA SER A 59 -22.92 -18.62 -46.76
C SER A 59 -23.04 -17.36 -47.62
N SER A 60 -22.06 -16.47 -47.57
CA SER A 60 -21.94 -15.36 -48.50
C SER A 60 -21.18 -15.77 -49.75
N THR A 61 -21.79 -15.59 -50.91
CA THR A 61 -21.21 -15.79 -52.24
C THR A 61 -20.12 -14.74 -52.49
N PHE A 62 -18.86 -15.13 -52.30
CA PHE A 62 -17.70 -14.31 -52.65
C PHE A 62 -17.62 -14.18 -54.17
N SER A 63 -18.05 -13.04 -54.69
CA SER A 63 -17.85 -12.65 -56.09
C SER A 63 -16.56 -11.84 -56.15
N GLY A 64 -15.47 -12.48 -56.58
CA GLY A 64 -14.17 -11.85 -56.72
C GLY A 64 -14.22 -10.69 -57.70
N GLN A 65 -13.87 -9.49 -57.23
CA GLN A 65 -13.33 -8.44 -58.08
C GLN A 65 -12.07 -7.87 -57.44
N ARG A 66 -10.97 -8.03 -58.18
CA ARG A 66 -9.62 -7.61 -57.83
C ARG A 66 -9.44 -6.18 -58.34
N LEU A 67 -9.62 -5.20 -57.46
CA LEU A 67 -9.34 -3.81 -57.82
C LEU A 67 -7.85 -3.54 -57.60
N HIS A 68 -7.11 -3.50 -58.71
CA HIS A 68 -5.75 -2.98 -58.74
C HIS A 68 -5.84 -1.45 -58.76
N LEU A 69 -5.32 -0.79 -57.72
CA LEU A 69 -5.17 0.66 -57.68
C LEU A 69 -3.68 1.01 -57.66
N PRO A 70 -3.25 2.02 -58.43
CA PRO A 70 -1.85 2.31 -58.68
C PRO A 70 -1.15 2.87 -57.45
N ALA A 71 0.12 2.50 -57.30
CA ALA A 71 1.05 3.17 -56.42
C ALA A 71 1.28 4.60 -56.89
N SER A 72 0.91 5.58 -56.07
CA SER A 72 1.73 6.77 -55.76
C SER A 72 0.88 7.77 -54.97
N LEU A 73 1.32 8.06 -53.76
CA LEU A 73 1.72 9.40 -53.30
C LEU A 73 2.03 9.28 -51.81
N TRP A 74 3.28 9.54 -51.46
CA TRP A 74 3.68 9.84 -50.09
C TRP A 74 2.75 10.92 -49.53
N VAL A 75 1.96 10.57 -48.53
CA VAL A 75 1.60 11.52 -47.49
C VAL A 75 2.49 11.16 -46.32
N SER A 76 3.46 12.02 -46.05
CA SER A 76 4.17 12.00 -44.78
C SER A 76 3.13 11.99 -43.68
N ALA A 77 2.97 10.85 -43.01
CA ALA A 77 2.32 10.79 -41.71
C ALA A 77 3.22 11.56 -40.75
N ARG A 78 3.08 12.89 -40.79
CA ARG A 78 3.52 13.82 -39.77
C ARG A 78 2.98 13.23 -38.49
N GLY A 79 3.88 12.66 -37.69
CA GLY A 79 3.55 12.09 -36.40
C GLY A 79 2.79 13.15 -35.62
N SER A 80 1.48 13.00 -35.57
CA SER A 80 0.61 13.75 -34.67
C SER A 80 0.98 13.22 -33.29
N ARG A 81 2.08 13.73 -32.74
CA ARG A 81 2.27 13.78 -31.29
C ARG A 81 1.03 14.50 -30.82
N LYS A 82 0.04 13.73 -30.34
CA LYS A 82 -1.12 14.29 -29.68
C LYS A 82 -0.52 15.12 -28.55
N SER A 83 -0.53 16.44 -28.71
CA SER A 83 -0.26 17.35 -27.62
C SER A 83 -1.42 17.14 -26.66
N ILE A 84 -1.24 16.20 -25.74
CA ILE A 84 -2.12 16.03 -24.60
C ILE A 84 -2.17 17.43 -23.97
N PRO A 85 -3.37 18.01 -23.77
CA PRO A 85 -3.46 19.29 -23.08
C PRO A 85 -2.71 19.11 -21.75
N VAL A 86 -1.70 19.93 -21.54
CA VAL A 86 -0.98 20.06 -20.27
C VAL A 86 -2.01 20.68 -19.31
N THR A 87 -2.94 19.85 -18.83
CA THR A 87 -3.72 20.11 -17.63
C THR A 87 -2.71 20.56 -16.59
N MET A 88 -2.97 21.69 -15.93
CA MET A 88 -2.10 22.29 -14.92
C MET A 88 -1.58 21.19 -13.97
N MET A 89 -0.38 20.66 -14.23
CA MET A 89 0.14 19.46 -13.57
C MET A 89 0.41 19.81 -12.11
N SER A 90 -0.55 19.52 -11.25
CA SER A 90 -0.28 19.42 -9.82
C SER A 90 0.65 18.24 -9.63
N LYS A 91 1.89 18.53 -9.25
CA LYS A 91 2.94 17.55 -8.96
C LYS A 91 2.39 16.47 -8.01
N PRO A 92 2.37 15.17 -8.37
CA PRO A 92 2.06 14.09 -7.46
C PRO A 92 2.96 14.13 -6.23
N VAL A 93 2.35 14.23 -5.06
CA VAL A 93 3.05 14.29 -3.77
C VAL A 93 2.51 13.25 -2.81
N ILE A 94 3.38 12.82 -1.89
CA ILE A 94 3.02 11.99 -0.75
C ILE A 94 3.11 12.85 0.50
N GLN A 95 2.16 12.70 1.41
CA GLN A 95 2.13 13.39 2.69
C GLN A 95 1.81 12.41 3.82
N PHE A 96 2.46 12.58 4.96
CA PHE A 96 2.12 11.88 6.21
C PHE A 96 1.31 12.76 7.17
N ILE A 97 1.51 14.07 7.04
CA ILE A 97 0.80 15.12 7.74
C ILE A 97 0.21 16.02 6.65
N GLN A 98 -1.08 16.31 6.72
CA GLN A 98 -1.74 17.11 5.70
C GLN A 98 -1.09 18.49 5.59
N GLY A 99 -0.71 18.88 4.38
CA GLY A 99 -0.02 20.14 4.11
C GLY A 99 1.51 20.04 4.11
N THR A 100 2.08 18.91 4.52
CA THR A 100 3.54 18.68 4.53
C THR A 100 3.92 17.63 3.49
N ASN A 101 4.59 18.08 2.43
CA ASN A 101 5.09 17.20 1.39
C ASN A 101 6.31 16.41 1.88
N GLU A 102 6.26 15.10 1.72
CA GLU A 102 7.38 14.21 2.00
C GLU A 102 8.39 14.29 0.85
N GLN A 103 9.67 14.45 1.19
CA GLN A 103 10.76 14.53 0.21
C GLN A 103 11.43 13.18 -0.03
N SER A 104 11.35 12.26 0.93
CA SER A 104 11.96 10.93 0.79
C SER A 104 11.17 10.06 -0.19
N ILE A 105 11.90 9.38 -1.08
CA ILE A 105 11.31 8.47 -2.06
C ILE A 105 11.11 7.10 -1.40
N PRO A 106 9.90 6.53 -1.42
CA PRO A 106 9.66 5.23 -0.83
C PRO A 106 10.11 4.08 -1.72
N ASP A 107 10.50 2.99 -1.06
CA ASP A 107 10.48 1.66 -1.66
C ASP A 107 9.04 1.15 -1.71
N VAL A 108 8.54 0.85 -2.91
CA VAL A 108 7.16 0.38 -3.11
C VAL A 108 7.13 -1.10 -3.45
N LYS A 109 6.45 -1.88 -2.62
CA LYS A 109 6.21 -3.30 -2.84
C LYS A 109 4.73 -3.55 -3.07
N LEU A 110 4.42 -4.09 -4.24
CA LEU A 110 3.07 -4.49 -4.60
C LEU A 110 2.86 -5.98 -4.32
N THR A 111 1.80 -6.32 -3.59
CA THR A 111 1.38 -7.70 -3.31
C THR A 111 -0.07 -7.86 -3.72
N LYS A 112 -0.42 -9.01 -4.31
CA LYS A 112 -1.79 -9.35 -4.68
C LYS A 112 -2.14 -10.70 -4.06
N SER A 113 -3.36 -10.85 -3.55
CA SER A 113 -3.83 -12.15 -3.06
C SER A 113 -3.84 -13.19 -4.18
N ARG A 114 -3.77 -14.48 -3.84
CA ARG A 114 -3.82 -15.57 -4.82
C ARG A 114 -5.08 -15.50 -5.70
N ASP A 115 -6.20 -15.14 -5.08
CA ASP A 115 -7.50 -15.03 -5.75
C ASP A 115 -7.65 -13.71 -6.53
N GLY A 116 -6.73 -12.77 -6.31
CA GLY A 116 -6.68 -11.50 -7.01
C GLY A 116 -7.69 -10.44 -6.56
N THR A 117 -8.53 -10.76 -5.58
CA THR A 117 -9.57 -9.87 -5.05
C THR A 117 -9.03 -8.67 -4.27
N ILE A 118 -7.89 -8.84 -3.60
CA ILE A 118 -7.30 -7.78 -2.75
C ILE A 118 -5.86 -7.54 -3.20
N GLY A 119 -5.59 -6.30 -3.58
CA GLY A 119 -4.25 -5.77 -3.80
C GLY A 119 -3.77 -5.02 -2.55
N MET A 120 -2.47 -5.03 -2.32
CA MET A 120 -1.84 -4.26 -1.25
C MET A 120 -0.56 -3.63 -1.77
N ALA A 121 -0.42 -2.33 -1.60
CA ALA A 121 0.84 -1.62 -1.78
C ALA A 121 1.45 -1.34 -0.41
N THR A 122 2.70 -1.73 -0.22
CA THR A 122 3.49 -1.41 0.97
C THR A 122 4.54 -0.40 0.57
N PHE A 123 4.58 0.70 1.29
CA PHE A 123 5.56 1.76 1.15
C PHE A 123 6.52 1.72 2.33
N SER A 124 7.81 1.72 2.06
CA SER A 124 8.86 1.79 3.07
C SER A 124 9.70 3.04 2.81
N PHE A 125 9.72 3.94 3.79
CA PHE A 125 10.52 5.16 3.74
C PHE A 125 11.66 5.03 4.73
N ASP A 126 12.89 5.07 4.23
CA ASP A 126 14.07 5.16 5.07
C ASP A 126 14.34 6.63 5.41
N GLN A 127 14.53 6.92 6.69
CA GLN A 127 14.77 8.27 7.22
C GLN A 127 13.82 9.35 6.64
N PRO A 128 12.48 9.19 6.82
CA PRO A 128 11.53 10.14 6.28
C PRO A 128 11.64 11.51 6.95
N SER A 129 11.53 12.56 6.14
CA SER A 129 11.66 13.97 6.56
C SER A 129 10.55 14.41 7.54
N VAL A 130 9.43 13.68 7.58
CA VAL A 130 8.37 13.90 8.56
C VAL A 130 8.87 13.76 10.01
N PHE A 131 9.90 12.96 10.29
CA PHE A 131 10.39 12.81 11.66
C PHE A 131 10.99 14.10 12.21
N ASP A 132 11.68 14.88 11.39
CA ASP A 132 12.25 16.17 11.79
C ASP A 132 11.16 17.23 12.03
N SER A 133 10.07 17.15 11.26
CA SER A 133 8.97 18.12 11.31
C SER A 133 7.87 17.77 12.32
N SER A 134 7.81 16.53 12.80
CA SER A 134 6.76 16.01 13.68
C SER A 134 6.61 16.78 15.00
N ARG A 135 7.69 17.39 15.52
CA ARG A 135 7.64 18.19 16.75
C ARG A 135 6.84 19.48 16.61
N GLU A 136 6.77 20.03 15.39
CA GLU A 136 6.10 21.30 15.10
C GLU A 136 4.78 21.12 14.34
N LEU A 137 4.69 20.10 13.48
CA LEU A 137 3.58 19.91 12.54
C LEU A 137 2.56 18.86 12.97
N GLY A 138 2.81 18.15 14.07
CA GLY A 138 1.89 17.18 14.66
C GLY A 138 2.22 15.71 14.37
N ASP A 139 1.34 14.83 14.85
CA ASP A 139 1.51 13.38 14.73
C ASP A 139 1.19 12.86 13.32
N ILE A 140 1.80 11.74 12.95
CA ILE A 140 1.54 11.05 11.68
C ILE A 140 0.11 10.50 11.70
N THR A 141 -0.77 11.07 10.87
CA THR A 141 -2.21 10.70 10.84
C THR A 141 -2.52 9.59 9.84
N GLY A 142 -1.73 9.48 8.79
CA GLY A 142 -1.97 8.55 7.69
C GLY A 142 -1.01 8.78 6.54
N LEU A 143 -1.22 8.06 5.45
CA LEU A 143 -0.56 8.27 4.16
C LEU A 143 -1.55 8.92 3.22
N TYR A 144 -1.21 10.08 2.64
CA TYR A 144 -1.99 10.78 1.63
C TYR A 144 -1.18 10.87 0.34
N MET A 145 -1.71 10.32 -0.74
CA MET A 145 -1.15 10.36 -2.09
C MET A 145 -2.02 11.31 -2.92
N ILE A 146 -1.48 12.47 -3.24
CA ILE A 146 -2.23 13.59 -3.82
C ILE A 146 -1.74 13.82 -5.24
N ASP A 147 -2.67 13.90 -6.18
CA ASP A 147 -2.40 14.25 -7.57
C ASP A 147 -3.60 14.98 -8.19
N GLU A 148 -3.59 15.21 -9.51
CA GLU A 148 -4.65 15.95 -10.21
C GLU A 148 -6.02 15.24 -10.23
N GLU A 149 -6.05 13.91 -10.05
CA GLU A 149 -7.27 13.09 -10.01
C GLU A 149 -7.86 13.05 -8.58
N GLY A 150 -7.17 13.61 -7.58
CA GLY A 150 -7.62 13.68 -6.18
C GLY A 150 -6.65 13.04 -5.19
N VAL A 151 -7.19 12.55 -4.08
CA VAL A 151 -6.41 12.02 -2.94
C VAL A 151 -6.72 10.55 -2.70
N LEU A 152 -5.68 9.71 -2.68
CA LEU A 152 -5.75 8.35 -2.15
C LEU A 152 -5.19 8.37 -0.71
N GLN A 153 -5.91 7.83 0.25
CA GLN A 153 -5.50 7.86 1.66
C GLN A 153 -5.47 6.48 2.31
N SER A 154 -4.59 6.31 3.28
CA SER A 154 -4.57 5.17 4.20
C SER A 154 -4.27 5.59 5.63
N VAL A 155 -4.86 4.91 6.60
CA VAL A 155 -4.59 5.11 8.03
C VAL A 155 -3.56 4.10 8.55
N ASP A 156 -3.26 3.05 7.77
CA ASP A 156 -2.36 1.96 8.18
C ASP A 156 -0.90 2.40 7.97
N VAL A 157 -0.37 3.11 8.96
CA VAL A 157 1.00 3.63 9.00
C VAL A 157 1.66 3.19 10.31
N ASN A 158 2.90 2.71 10.22
CA ASN A 158 3.68 2.25 11.35
C ASN A 158 5.09 2.82 11.30
N ALA A 159 5.57 3.32 12.43
CA ALA A 159 6.94 3.83 12.58
C ALA A 159 7.82 2.78 13.27
N LYS A 160 8.98 2.50 12.68
CA LYS A 160 9.99 1.62 13.26
C LYS A 160 11.07 2.45 13.96
N PHE A 161 11.37 2.05 15.18
CA PHE A 161 12.42 2.64 16.00
C PHE A 161 13.59 1.68 16.11
N VAL A 162 14.80 2.18 15.84
CA VAL A 162 16.05 1.43 16.00
C VAL A 162 16.87 2.15 17.05
N ASN A 163 17.25 1.46 18.13
CA ASN A 163 18.01 2.04 19.26
C ASN A 163 17.35 3.29 19.87
N GLY A 164 16.02 3.32 19.96
CA GLY A 164 15.27 4.46 20.50
C GLY A 164 15.16 5.67 19.58
N LYS A 165 15.68 5.60 18.34
CA LYS A 165 15.53 6.65 17.32
C LYS A 165 14.53 6.21 16.25
N PRO A 166 13.63 7.09 15.79
CA PRO A 166 12.77 6.79 14.64
C PRO A 166 13.65 6.63 13.40
N SER A 167 13.49 5.53 12.67
CA SER A 167 14.35 5.19 11.53
C SER A 167 13.58 5.04 10.23
N THR A 168 12.45 4.33 10.26
CA THR A 168 11.73 3.93 9.05
C THR A 168 10.24 4.08 9.26
N ILE A 169 9.50 4.50 8.24
CA ILE A 169 8.03 4.46 8.23
C ILE A 169 7.57 3.44 7.20
N GLU A 170 6.65 2.57 7.61
CA GLU A 170 5.96 1.64 6.74
C GLU A 170 4.49 2.02 6.65
N ALA A 171 3.99 2.24 5.45
CA ALA A 171 2.59 2.51 5.19
C ALA A 171 1.99 1.44 4.26
N ARG A 172 0.74 1.06 4.51
CA ARG A 172 0.04 0.05 3.71
C ARG A 172 -1.21 0.64 3.11
N TYR A 173 -1.37 0.49 1.80
CA TYR A 173 -2.59 0.86 1.07
C TYR A 173 -3.26 -0.41 0.56
N ILE A 174 -4.50 -0.65 0.98
CA ILE A 174 -5.29 -1.84 0.63
C ILE A 174 -6.28 -1.46 -0.48
N MET A 175 -6.19 -2.16 -1.60
CA MET A 175 -7.07 -2.03 -2.75
C MET A 175 -8.02 -3.22 -2.79
N ARG A 176 -9.33 -2.95 -2.74
CA ARG A 176 -10.38 -3.99 -2.71
C ARG A 176 -11.12 -4.09 -4.04
N SER A 177 -10.95 -3.11 -4.91
CA SER A 177 -11.69 -3.03 -6.17
C SER A 177 -10.75 -2.74 -7.36
N PRO A 178 -11.09 -3.21 -8.58
CA PRO A 178 -10.34 -2.85 -9.79
C PRO A 178 -10.16 -1.34 -10.03
N PRO A 179 -11.17 -0.46 -9.84
CA PRO A 179 -10.97 0.97 -10.05
C PRO A 179 -9.99 1.61 -9.05
N GLU A 180 -9.92 1.14 -7.80
CA GLU A 180 -8.89 1.58 -6.85
C GLU A 180 -7.49 1.21 -7.33
N TRP A 181 -7.34 0.01 -7.89
CA TRP A 181 -6.09 -0.44 -8.48
C TRP A 181 -5.65 0.43 -9.65
N ASP A 182 -6.56 0.68 -10.60
CA ASP A 182 -6.25 1.53 -11.76
C ASP A 182 -5.89 2.95 -11.32
N ARG A 183 -6.62 3.51 -10.35
CA ARG A 183 -6.35 4.83 -9.79
C ARG A 183 -4.99 4.90 -9.10
N PHE A 184 -4.61 3.85 -8.38
CA PHE A 184 -3.29 3.72 -7.75
C PHE A 184 -2.18 3.63 -8.79
N MET A 185 -2.35 2.81 -9.83
CA MET A 185 -1.35 2.67 -10.90
C MET A 185 -1.11 4.00 -11.62
N ARG A 186 -2.16 4.79 -11.88
CA ARG A 186 -2.02 6.15 -12.46
C ARG A 186 -1.28 7.12 -11.55
N PHE A 187 -1.53 7.07 -10.25
CA PHE A 187 -0.78 7.87 -9.28
C PHE A 187 0.70 7.48 -9.32
N MET A 188 1.01 6.18 -9.24
CA MET A 188 2.38 5.68 -9.23
C MET A 188 3.14 5.99 -10.52
N GLU A 189 2.48 5.88 -11.68
CA GLU A 189 3.05 6.28 -12.96
C GLU A 189 3.48 7.74 -12.95
N ARG A 190 2.58 8.66 -12.55
CA ARG A 190 2.87 10.09 -12.45
C ARG A 190 3.95 10.38 -11.40
N TYR A 191 3.83 9.81 -10.21
CA TYR A 191 4.79 10.00 -9.12
C TYR A 191 6.20 9.52 -9.49
N SER A 192 6.30 8.39 -10.21
CA SER A 192 7.57 7.85 -10.70
C SER A 192 8.24 8.72 -11.76
N ASN A 193 7.45 9.34 -12.64
CA ASN A 193 7.96 10.22 -13.69
C ASN A 193 8.57 11.51 -13.10
N GLU A 194 8.03 12.01 -11.99
CA GLU A 194 8.53 13.22 -11.35
C GLU A 194 9.70 12.96 -10.39
N ASN A 195 9.63 11.88 -9.60
CA ASN A 195 10.60 11.61 -8.54
C ASN A 195 11.71 10.64 -8.98
N GLY A 196 11.60 10.03 -10.17
CA GLY A 196 12.63 9.12 -10.69
C GLY A 196 12.77 7.86 -9.84
N LEU A 197 11.64 7.24 -9.46
CA LEU A 197 11.59 5.99 -8.69
C LEU A 197 12.51 4.94 -9.33
N GLN A 198 13.58 4.57 -8.64
CA GLN A 198 14.49 3.51 -9.06
C GLN A 198 13.95 2.18 -8.51
N PHE A 199 13.45 1.30 -9.39
CA PHE A 199 13.10 -0.05 -8.98
C PHE A 199 14.37 -0.82 -8.61
N ILE A 200 14.69 -0.88 -7.32
CA ILE A 200 15.75 -1.76 -6.83
C ILE A 200 15.20 -3.20 -6.88
N LYS A 201 15.50 -3.92 -7.96
CA LYS A 201 15.19 -5.34 -8.06
C LYS A 201 16.13 -6.11 -7.13
N LYS A 202 15.63 -6.47 -5.95
CA LYS A 202 16.31 -7.38 -5.01
C LYS A 202 16.00 -8.84 -5.32
#